data_AF-A0A4Y7TC75-F1
#
_entry.id   AF-A0A4Y7TC75-F1
#
_cell.length_a   1.000
_cell.length_b   1.000
_cell.length_c   1.000
_cell.angle_alpha   90.00
_cell.angle_beta   90.00
_cell.angle_gamma   90.00
#
_symmetry.space_group_name_H-M   'P 1'
#
loop_
_entity.id
_entity.type
_entity.pdbx_description
1 polymer ?
#
loop_
_entity_poly.entity_id
_entity_poly.type
_entity_poly.pdbx_seq_one_letter_code
_entity_poly.pdbx_strand_id
1 'polypeptide(L)'
;PLPSPPLSVLHDPIVSTTINENPHLFRIVTPVNIDRFEQLLATHPNQPFVSSVVRSLREGFWPFANIPKHYPTTLDESNPPPTNPKHVQFLRDQRDIELSKGRYSGGFHGLLPGMHAMPLHAVPKDGGEKLRLITNHSRGDFSLNSMVDKHQMGKVPLDGMKVFG
;
A
#
# COMPACT_ATOMS: atom_id res chain seq x y z
N PRO A 1 -14.49 10.20 10.39
CA PRO A 1 -13.50 10.49 9.31
C PRO A 1 -12.44 9.38 9.30
N LEU A 2 -11.84 9.11 8.14
CA LEU A 2 -10.66 8.23 8.04
C LEU A 2 -9.43 8.88 8.70
N PRO A 3 -8.52 8.10 9.29
CA PRO A 3 -7.34 8.64 9.95
C PRO A 3 -6.37 9.25 8.94
N SER A 4 -5.58 10.20 9.42
CA SER A 4 -4.32 10.60 8.78
C SER A 4 -3.15 9.87 9.44
N PRO A 5 -1.98 9.79 8.77
CA PRO A 5 -0.76 9.37 9.46
C PRO A 5 -0.47 10.30 10.65
N PRO A 6 0.08 9.79 11.77
CA PRO A 6 0.52 10.61 12.88
C PRO A 6 1.56 11.66 12.44
N LEU A 7 1.59 12.82 13.11
CA LEU A 7 2.57 13.88 12.81
C LEU A 7 4.02 13.39 12.89
N SER A 8 4.32 12.44 13.78
CA SER A 8 5.65 11.85 13.88
C SER A 8 6.07 11.09 12.61
N VAL A 9 5.11 10.53 11.86
CA VAL A 9 5.36 9.86 10.58
C VAL A 9 5.42 10.89 9.46
N LEU A 10 4.51 11.87 9.43
CA LEU A 10 4.50 12.93 8.41
C LEU A 10 5.74 13.82 8.46
N HIS A 11 6.33 14.01 9.64
CA HIS A 11 7.53 14.82 9.83
C HIS A 11 8.80 13.97 9.94
N ASP A 12 8.73 12.66 9.64
CA ASP A 12 9.94 11.84 9.56
C ASP A 12 10.83 12.38 8.44
N PRO A 13 12.03 12.90 8.75
CA PRO A 13 12.87 13.57 7.77
C PRO A 13 13.40 12.58 6.72
N ILE A 14 13.56 11.30 7.06
CA ILE A 14 14.08 10.28 6.16
C ILE A 14 13.02 9.95 5.12
N VAL A 15 11.81 9.58 5.56
CA VAL A 15 10.72 9.22 4.65
C VAL A 15 10.30 10.41 3.80
N SER A 16 10.19 11.59 4.40
CA SER A 16 9.79 12.82 3.69
C SER A 16 10.81 13.20 2.62
N THR A 17 12.11 13.11 2.91
CA THR A 17 13.16 13.38 1.92
C THR A 17 13.08 12.40 0.76
N THR A 18 12.98 11.09 1.04
CA THR A 18 12.87 10.07 0.00
C THR A 18 11.67 10.31 -0.92
N ILE A 19 10.49 10.64 -0.37
CA ILE A 19 9.27 10.90 -1.15
C ILE A 19 9.44 12.18 -2.00
N ASN A 20 9.93 13.26 -1.41
CA ASN A 20 10.06 14.56 -2.08
C ASN A 20 11.10 14.55 -3.20
N GLU A 21 12.21 13.82 -3.04
CA GLU A 21 13.24 13.69 -4.05
C GLU A 21 12.88 12.68 -5.16
N ASN A 22 11.96 11.75 -4.87
CA ASN A 22 11.58 10.68 -5.79
C ASN A 22 10.06 10.58 -6.02
N PRO A 23 9.37 11.67 -6.38
CA PRO A 23 7.90 11.67 -6.50
C PRO A 23 7.40 10.69 -7.58
N HIS A 24 8.24 10.41 -8.59
CA HIS A 24 7.95 9.46 -9.66
C HIS A 24 7.89 8.00 -9.16
N LEU A 25 8.45 7.68 -7.99
CA LEU A 25 8.40 6.35 -7.38
C LEU A 25 7.11 6.09 -6.57
N PHE A 26 6.43 7.16 -6.13
CA PHE A 26 5.33 7.09 -5.15
C PHE A 26 4.01 7.67 -5.67
N ARG A 27 3.76 7.53 -6.98
CA ARG A 27 2.55 8.09 -7.59
C ARG A 27 1.29 7.43 -7.02
N ILE A 28 0.36 8.24 -6.53
CA ILE A 28 -0.98 7.77 -6.16
C ILE A 28 -1.83 7.71 -7.43
N VAL A 29 -2.20 6.50 -7.83
CA VAL A 29 -3.07 6.24 -8.98
C VAL A 29 -4.35 5.58 -8.51
N THR A 30 -5.49 6.18 -8.88
CA THR A 30 -6.82 5.64 -8.59
C THR A 30 -7.67 5.62 -9.86
N PRO A 31 -8.48 4.56 -10.10
CA PRO A 31 -9.45 4.55 -11.20
C PRO A 31 -10.67 5.43 -10.91
N VAL A 32 -10.82 5.96 -9.69
CA VAL A 32 -11.95 6.79 -9.28
C VAL A 32 -11.77 8.21 -9.83
N ASN A 33 -12.78 8.74 -10.52
CA ASN A 33 -12.83 10.17 -10.83
C ASN A 33 -13.15 10.94 -9.54
N ILE A 34 -12.10 11.44 -8.89
CA ILE A 34 -12.18 12.04 -7.55
C ILE A 34 -13.04 13.30 -7.56
N ASP A 35 -12.89 14.15 -8.58
CA ASP A 35 -13.64 15.40 -8.66
C ASP A 35 -15.14 15.13 -8.85
N ARG A 36 -15.50 14.13 -9.67
CA ARG A 36 -16.89 13.70 -9.81
C ARG A 36 -17.42 13.06 -8.53
N PHE A 37 -16.61 12.25 -7.85
CA PHE A 37 -16.96 11.62 -6.58
C PHE A 37 -17.27 12.68 -5.50
N GLU A 38 -16.40 13.69 -5.39
CA GLU A 38 -16.57 14.82 -4.46
C GLU A 38 -17.83 15.63 -4.79
N GLN A 39 -18.07 15.96 -6.06
CA GLN A 39 -19.29 16.67 -6.49
C GLN A 39 -20.57 15.90 -6.16
N LEU A 40 -20.61 14.59 -6.44
CA LEU A 40 -21.79 13.76 -6.16
C LEU A 40 -22.10 13.66 -4.67
N LEU A 41 -21.11 13.87 -3.81
CA LEU A 41 -21.23 13.79 -2.36
C LEU A 41 -21.25 15.16 -1.67
N ALA A 42 -21.33 16.26 -2.42
CA ALA A 42 -21.27 17.62 -1.87
C ALA A 42 -22.37 17.92 -0.84
N THR A 43 -23.53 17.25 -0.94
CA THR A 43 -24.66 17.41 -0.02
C THR A 43 -24.78 16.29 1.01
N HIS A 44 -23.79 15.39 1.09
CA HIS A 44 -23.83 14.28 2.06
C HIS A 44 -23.77 14.84 3.50
N PRO A 45 -24.60 14.34 4.44
CA PRO A 45 -24.66 14.90 5.80
C PRO A 45 -23.36 14.74 6.58
N ASN A 46 -22.58 13.69 6.29
CA ASN A 46 -21.27 13.46 6.91
C ASN A 46 -20.14 13.98 6.00
N GLN A 47 -20.10 15.30 5.78
CA GLN A 47 -19.02 15.95 5.03
C GLN A 47 -17.61 15.65 5.59
N PRO A 48 -17.38 15.61 6.92
CA PRO A 48 -16.05 15.29 7.45
C PRO A 48 -15.53 13.93 6.98
N PHE A 49 -16.40 12.91 6.86
CA PHE A 49 -16.02 11.62 6.31
C PHE A 49 -15.74 11.70 4.81
N VAL A 50 -16.61 12.33 4.03
CA VAL A 50 -16.42 12.52 2.58
C VAL A 50 -15.09 13.22 2.30
N SER A 51 -14.80 14.33 2.97
CA SER A 51 -13.54 15.06 2.80
C SER A 51 -12.33 14.19 3.15
N SER A 52 -12.42 13.34 4.18
CA SER A 52 -11.32 12.42 4.52
C SER A 52 -11.08 11.34 3.45
N VAL A 53 -12.15 10.78 2.85
CA VAL A 53 -12.05 9.81 1.76
C VAL A 53 -11.47 10.46 0.51
N VAL A 54 -11.98 11.64 0.14
CA VAL A 54 -11.51 12.43 -1.00
C VAL A 54 -10.01 12.74 -0.87
N ARG A 55 -9.58 13.20 0.30
CA ARG A 55 -8.15 13.41 0.59
C ARG A 55 -7.35 12.12 0.44
N SER A 56 -7.79 11.01 1.02
CA SER A 56 -7.09 9.73 0.90
C SER A 56 -7.05 9.16 -0.53
N LEU A 57 -8.03 9.46 -1.37
CA LEU A 57 -7.98 9.12 -2.80
C LEU A 57 -6.92 9.93 -3.56
N ARG A 58 -6.64 11.16 -3.13
CA ARG A 58 -5.63 12.05 -3.72
C ARG A 58 -4.22 11.78 -3.18
N GLU A 59 -4.10 11.53 -1.89
CA GLU A 59 -2.83 11.53 -1.15
C GLU A 59 -2.43 10.14 -0.63
N GLY A 60 -3.34 9.16 -0.68
CA GLY A 60 -3.14 7.81 -0.15
C GLY A 60 -3.87 7.56 1.19
N PHE A 61 -4.10 6.28 1.48
CA PHE A 61 -4.78 5.83 2.71
C PHE A 61 -3.74 5.46 3.77
N TRP A 62 -3.96 5.90 5.01
CA TRP A 62 -3.15 5.46 6.14
C TRP A 62 -3.63 4.08 6.62
N PRO A 63 -2.77 3.05 6.67
CA PRO A 63 -3.16 1.68 7.04
C PRO A 63 -3.28 1.47 8.56
N PHE A 64 -3.41 2.53 9.36
CA PHE A 64 -3.42 2.46 10.82
C PHE A 64 -2.16 1.82 11.42
N ALA A 65 -1.00 2.00 10.76
CA ALA A 65 0.26 1.48 11.26
C ALA A 65 0.73 2.24 12.51
N ASN A 66 1.31 1.51 13.46
CA ASN A 66 2.09 2.02 14.56
C ASN A 66 3.52 1.49 14.41
N ILE A 67 4.40 2.32 13.85
CA ILE A 67 5.77 1.92 13.47
C ILE A 67 6.66 1.92 14.72
N PRO A 68 7.16 0.76 15.19
CA PRO A 68 8.06 0.71 16.34
C PRO A 68 9.43 1.33 16.04
N LYS A 69 10.03 1.99 17.03
CA LYS A 69 11.34 2.69 16.87
C LYS A 69 12.51 1.78 16.44
N HIS A 70 12.41 0.48 16.68
CA HIS A 70 13.48 -0.48 16.37
C HIS A 70 13.39 -1.01 14.93
N TYR A 71 12.40 -0.60 14.15
CA TYR A 71 12.33 -0.97 12.75
C TYR A 71 13.50 -0.38 11.95
N PRO A 72 14.10 -1.17 11.05
CA PRO A 72 15.17 -0.66 10.21
C PRO A 72 14.63 0.38 9.24
N THR A 73 15.47 1.37 8.94
CA THR A 73 15.15 2.41 7.95
C THR A 73 14.87 1.82 6.57
N THR A 74 15.57 0.76 6.19
CA THR A 74 15.37 0.02 4.94
C THR A 74 15.42 -1.48 5.23
N LEU A 75 14.54 -2.25 4.61
CA LEU A 75 14.45 -3.70 4.79
C LEU A 75 14.22 -4.37 3.45
N ASP A 76 15.03 -5.37 3.11
CA ASP A 76 14.83 -6.20 1.93
C ASP A 76 14.60 -7.67 2.33
N GLU A 77 13.34 -8.08 2.31
CA GLU A 77 12.89 -9.46 2.53
C GLU A 77 12.43 -10.09 1.20
N SER A 78 12.93 -9.59 0.06
CA SER A 78 12.58 -10.11 -1.25
C SER A 78 13.03 -11.56 -1.42
N ASN A 79 12.17 -12.37 -2.04
CA ASN A 79 12.54 -13.73 -2.41
C ASN A 79 13.54 -13.71 -3.59
N PRO A 80 14.42 -14.73 -3.68
CA PRO A 80 15.09 -14.99 -4.94
C PRO A 80 14.07 -15.31 -6.04
N PRO A 81 14.43 -15.10 -7.33
CA PRO A 81 13.55 -15.46 -8.44
C PRO A 81 13.05 -16.91 -8.34
N PRO A 82 11.75 -17.17 -8.62
CA PRO A 82 11.24 -18.53 -8.62
C PRO A 82 11.98 -19.44 -9.59
N THR A 83 12.15 -20.71 -9.23
CA THR A 83 12.79 -21.71 -10.10
C THR A 83 11.88 -22.16 -11.24
N ASN A 84 10.55 -22.12 -11.05
CA ASN A 84 9.58 -22.49 -12.08
C ASN A 84 9.42 -21.37 -13.13
N PRO A 85 9.75 -21.61 -14.41
CA PRO A 85 9.65 -20.61 -15.46
C PRO A 85 8.24 -20.03 -15.63
N LYS A 86 7.18 -20.82 -15.40
CA LYS A 86 5.79 -20.33 -15.46
C LYS A 86 5.50 -19.30 -14.38
N HIS A 87 6.07 -19.48 -13.19
CA HIS A 87 5.92 -18.53 -12.08
C HIS A 87 6.68 -17.24 -12.39
N VAL A 88 7.91 -17.36 -12.92
CA VAL A 88 8.71 -16.20 -13.35
C VAL A 88 7.96 -15.38 -14.39
N GLN A 89 7.43 -16.04 -15.43
CA GLN A 89 6.69 -15.34 -16.48
C GLN A 89 5.43 -14.68 -15.94
N PHE A 90 4.65 -15.38 -15.11
CA PHE A 90 3.47 -14.80 -14.48
C PHE A 90 3.78 -13.54 -13.66
N LEU A 91 4.86 -13.56 -12.86
CA LEU A 91 5.28 -12.37 -12.09
C LEU A 91 5.67 -11.20 -13.01
N ARG A 92 6.35 -11.47 -14.13
CA ARG A 92 6.70 -10.45 -15.14
C ARG A 92 5.44 -9.87 -15.79
N ASP A 93 4.50 -10.72 -16.18
CA ASP A 93 3.26 -10.28 -16.81
C ASP A 93 2.44 -9.41 -15.84
N GLN A 94 2.34 -9.80 -14.56
CA GLN A 94 1.68 -8.98 -13.53
C GLN A 94 2.37 -7.63 -13.35
N ARG A 95 3.71 -7.61 -13.26
CA ARG A 95 4.50 -6.37 -13.20
C ARG A 95 4.18 -5.48 -14.40
N ASP A 96 4.19 -6.02 -15.61
CA ASP A 96 4.01 -5.24 -16.84
C ASP A 96 2.57 -4.67 -16.93
N ILE A 97 1.58 -5.42 -16.46
CA ILE A 97 0.21 -4.93 -16.30
C ILE A 97 0.15 -3.74 -15.33
N GLU A 98 0.75 -3.85 -14.15
CA GLU A 98 0.72 -2.76 -13.15
C GLU A 98 1.54 -1.53 -13.58
N LEU A 99 2.66 -1.74 -14.30
CA LEU A 99 3.43 -0.68 -14.96
C LEU A 99 2.60 0.04 -16.03
N SER A 100 1.89 -0.69 -16.89
CA SER A 100 1.07 -0.11 -17.96
C SER A 100 -0.08 0.77 -17.42
N LYS A 101 -0.53 0.48 -16.20
CA LYS A 101 -1.54 1.25 -15.47
C LYS A 101 -0.95 2.39 -14.63
N GLY A 102 0.37 2.54 -14.62
CA GLY A 102 1.09 3.54 -13.82
C GLY A 102 1.01 3.31 -12.31
N ARG A 103 0.59 2.13 -11.85
CA ARG A 103 0.46 1.79 -10.43
C ARG A 103 1.79 1.38 -9.82
N TYR A 104 2.66 0.78 -10.63
CA TYR A 104 4.07 0.59 -10.29
C TYR A 104 4.91 1.68 -10.95
N SER A 105 5.95 2.10 -10.24
CA SER A 105 7.00 2.94 -10.81
C SER A 105 7.93 2.12 -11.70
N GLY A 106 8.74 2.81 -12.51
CA GLY A 106 9.85 2.17 -13.20
C GLY A 106 10.87 1.57 -12.22
N GLY A 107 11.69 0.63 -12.71
CA GLY A 107 12.75 0.05 -11.89
C GLY A 107 13.78 1.10 -11.46
N PHE A 108 14.34 0.93 -10.27
CA PHE A 108 15.36 1.80 -9.68
C PHE A 108 16.44 0.99 -8.96
N HIS A 109 17.56 1.63 -8.64
CA HIS A 109 18.76 0.96 -8.12
C HIS A 109 18.72 0.83 -6.59
N GLY A 110 18.15 -0.28 -6.11
CA GLY A 110 18.13 -0.62 -4.69
C GLY A 110 17.11 0.19 -3.88
N LEU A 111 16.80 -0.29 -2.68
CA LEU A 111 15.83 0.37 -1.81
C LEU A 111 16.38 1.68 -1.24
N LEU A 112 15.57 2.73 -1.31
CA LEU A 112 15.88 4.02 -0.69
C LEU A 112 15.53 4.00 0.82
N PRO A 113 16.06 4.94 1.61
CA PRO A 113 15.69 5.09 3.01
C PRO A 113 14.17 5.22 3.21
N GLY A 114 13.61 4.44 4.13
CA GLY A 114 12.17 4.37 4.38
C GLY A 114 11.42 3.31 3.58
N MET A 115 12.07 2.62 2.62
CA MET A 115 11.44 1.57 1.83
C MET A 115 11.66 0.18 2.40
N HIS A 116 10.59 -0.62 2.44
CA HIS A 116 10.65 -2.05 2.75
C HIS A 116 10.17 -2.88 1.56
N ALA A 117 10.92 -3.91 1.19
CA ALA A 117 10.51 -4.90 0.20
C ALA A 117 10.08 -6.18 0.91
N MET A 118 8.84 -6.61 0.65
CA MET A 118 8.29 -7.85 1.19
C MET A 118 8.26 -8.94 0.10
N PRO A 119 8.32 -10.23 0.47
CA PRO A 119 8.38 -11.29 -0.50
C PRO A 119 7.09 -11.42 -1.32
N LEU A 120 7.28 -11.66 -2.62
CA LEU A 120 6.20 -11.96 -3.55
C LEU A 120 6.14 -13.46 -3.84
N HIS A 121 4.93 -13.98 -3.98
CA HIS A 121 4.66 -15.37 -4.30
C HIS A 121 3.67 -15.47 -5.47
N ALA A 122 4.00 -16.30 -6.46
CA ALA A 122 3.04 -16.81 -7.42
C ALA A 122 2.47 -18.12 -6.89
N VAL A 123 1.20 -18.10 -6.47
CA VAL A 123 0.54 -19.24 -5.83
C VAL A 123 -0.55 -19.78 -6.76
N PRO A 124 -0.67 -21.11 -6.91
CA PRO A 124 -1.77 -21.70 -7.66
C PRO A 124 -3.14 -21.32 -7.09
N LYS A 125 -4.11 -21.12 -7.97
CA LYS A 125 -5.54 -21.01 -7.66
C LYS A 125 -6.36 -21.86 -8.63
N ASP A 126 -7.65 -22.01 -8.35
CA ASP A 126 -8.59 -22.70 -9.24
C ASP A 126 -8.09 -24.11 -9.64
N GLY A 127 -7.68 -24.91 -8.64
CA GLY A 127 -7.16 -26.27 -8.86
C GLY A 127 -5.77 -26.35 -9.51
N GLY A 128 -5.10 -25.22 -9.74
CA GLY A 128 -3.76 -25.16 -10.34
C GLY A 128 -3.72 -24.65 -11.78
N GLU A 129 -4.88 -24.33 -12.35
CA GLU A 129 -4.98 -23.83 -13.73
C GLU A 129 -4.49 -22.38 -13.86
N LYS A 130 -4.61 -21.59 -12.80
CA LYS A 130 -4.24 -20.18 -12.78
C LYS A 130 -3.33 -19.86 -11.61
N LEU A 131 -2.56 -18.80 -11.74
CA LEU A 131 -1.74 -18.26 -10.66
C LEU A 131 -2.38 -16.98 -10.10
N ARG A 132 -2.08 -16.69 -8.84
CA ARG A 132 -2.33 -15.39 -8.20
C ARG A 132 -1.04 -14.87 -7.58
N LEU A 133 -0.88 -13.55 -7.61
CA LEU A 133 0.20 -12.86 -6.91
C LEU A 133 -0.20 -12.66 -5.45
N ILE A 134 0.70 -12.96 -4.53
CA ILE A 134 0.55 -12.70 -3.09
C ILE A 134 1.80 -11.97 -2.60
N THR A 135 1.60 -10.84 -1.93
CA THR A 135 2.65 -10.18 -1.15
C THR A 135 2.57 -10.65 0.30
N ASN A 136 3.64 -11.22 0.82
CA ASN A 136 3.70 -11.71 2.19
C ASN A 136 4.12 -10.61 3.15
N HIS A 137 3.16 -9.78 3.56
CA HIS A 137 3.37 -8.71 4.54
C HIS A 137 3.53 -9.21 6.00
N SER A 138 3.49 -10.53 6.23
CA SER A 138 3.70 -11.15 7.54
C SER A 138 5.07 -11.81 7.70
N ARG A 139 5.98 -11.65 6.72
CA ARG A 139 7.31 -12.26 6.74
C ARG A 139 8.26 -11.51 7.68
N GLY A 140 9.01 -12.27 8.48
CA GLY A 140 10.14 -11.77 9.27
C GLY A 140 9.75 -11.04 10.54
N ASP A 141 10.74 -10.70 11.36
CA ASP A 141 10.56 -10.01 12.64
C ASP A 141 10.11 -8.55 12.44
N PHE A 142 10.42 -7.97 11.28
CA PHE A 142 10.06 -6.61 10.87
C PHE A 142 8.90 -6.60 9.85
N SER A 143 7.95 -7.53 9.99
CA SER A 143 6.82 -7.65 9.07
C SER A 143 5.87 -6.45 9.12
N LEU A 144 5.43 -5.93 7.96
CA LEU A 144 4.51 -4.79 7.90
C LEU A 144 3.19 -5.04 8.67
N ASN A 145 2.67 -6.27 8.64
CA ASN A 145 1.46 -6.63 9.36
C ASN A 145 1.62 -6.62 10.89
N SER A 146 2.84 -6.60 11.42
CA SER A 146 3.07 -6.43 12.87
C SER A 146 3.02 -4.97 13.32
N MET A 147 3.10 -4.01 12.40
CA MET A 147 2.86 -2.59 12.70
C MET A 147 1.37 -2.29 12.93
N VAL A 148 0.47 -3.18 12.50
CA VAL A 148 -0.97 -2.98 12.61
C VAL A 148 -1.49 -3.65 13.88
N ASP A 149 -2.16 -2.88 14.74
CA ASP A 149 -2.73 -3.41 15.98
C ASP A 149 -3.91 -4.36 15.66
N LYS A 150 -3.66 -5.66 15.81
CA LYS A 150 -4.66 -6.72 15.55
C LYS A 150 -5.87 -6.65 16.48
N HIS A 151 -5.73 -6.07 17.67
CA HIS A 151 -6.86 -5.85 18.59
C HIS A 151 -7.74 -4.70 18.12
N GLN A 152 -7.17 -3.77 17.35
CA GLN A 152 -7.92 -2.75 16.66
C GLN A 152 -8.48 -3.25 15.33
N MET A 153 -7.88 -4.23 14.65
CA MET A 153 -8.35 -4.71 13.34
C MET A 153 -9.80 -5.19 13.31
N GLY A 154 -10.32 -5.86 14.36
CA GLY A 154 -11.75 -6.19 14.46
C GLY A 154 -12.67 -4.96 14.64
N LYS A 155 -12.08 -3.81 14.95
CA LYS A 155 -12.68 -2.47 15.03
C LYS A 155 -12.22 -1.56 13.90
N VAL A 156 -11.33 -2.00 12.99
CA VAL A 156 -10.85 -1.20 11.87
C VAL A 156 -11.87 -1.37 10.73
N PRO A 157 -12.58 -0.31 10.35
CA PRO A 157 -13.95 -0.46 9.87
C PRO A 157 -14.05 -0.31 8.36
N LEU A 158 -13.08 -0.86 7.63
CA LEU A 158 -13.09 -0.73 6.18
C LEU A 158 -14.08 -1.72 5.54
N ASP A 159 -14.27 -2.90 6.14
CA ASP A 159 -15.22 -3.91 5.64
C ASP A 159 -16.69 -3.55 5.88
N GLY A 160 -16.97 -2.75 6.93
CA GLY A 160 -18.32 -2.36 7.30
C GLY A 160 -18.67 -0.91 6.96
N MET A 161 -17.72 0.02 7.05
CA MET A 161 -17.89 1.49 7.06
C MET A 161 -18.96 2.06 8.02
N LYS A 162 -19.76 1.22 8.70
CA LYS A 162 -20.88 1.57 9.58
C LYS A 162 -20.51 2.41 10.80
N VAL A 163 -19.25 2.40 11.22
CA VAL A 163 -18.80 3.23 12.35
C VAL A 163 -18.30 4.62 11.90
N PHE A 164 -18.24 4.87 10.59
CA PHE A 164 -17.87 6.16 10.03
C PHE A 164 -19.05 6.95 9.46
N GLY A 165 -20.26 6.36 9.46
CA GLY A 165 -21.49 6.94 8.93
C GLY A 165 -22.69 6.61 9.81
#